data_AF-A0AAV5VTU9-F1
#
_entry.id   AF-A0AAV5VTU9-F1
#
_cell.length_a   1.000
_cell.length_b   1.000
_cell.length_c   1.000
_cell.angle_alpha   90.00
_cell.angle_beta   90.00
_cell.angle_gamma   90.00
#
_symmetry.space_group_name_H-M   'P 1'
#
loop_
_entity.id
_entity.type
_entity.pdbx_description
1 polymer ?
#
loop_
_entity_poly.entity_id
_entity_poly.type
_entity_poly.pdbx_seq_one_letter_code
_entity_poly.pdbx_strand_id
1 'polypeptide(L)'
;RLRFDCFLIDFRLVIIIKGALISSVCSAHHIIVVLSLERLYSSIYPAHFEKYSNRLLASFLAICAVRATLTGVKFFVNIQIISTSFYTFSFVTGNFQLFYEHYVTVFNERVEGNAQTFSNFLIFMTISCVLSIALLCVDFYLNFVRRRVADMSLAVSYQFGENRRVILILLPIEIVDTLLNLITPVALILY
;
A
#
# COMPACT_ATOMS: atom_id res chain seq x y z
N ARG A 1 37.64 -30.00 16.08
CA ARG A 1 37.24 -28.62 16.45
C ARG A 1 36.86 -27.89 15.16
N LEU A 2 35.58 -27.96 14.76
CA LEU A 2 35.06 -27.18 13.63
C LEU A 2 34.94 -25.73 14.08
N ARG A 3 35.92 -24.90 13.71
CA ARG A 3 35.75 -23.44 13.76
C ARG A 3 34.92 -23.09 12.53
N PHE A 4 33.63 -22.88 12.73
CA PHE A 4 32.87 -22.09 11.78
C PHE A 4 33.41 -20.67 11.89
N ASP A 5 34.27 -20.28 10.96
CA ASP A 5 34.61 -18.88 10.77
C ASP A 5 33.28 -18.14 10.58
N CYS A 6 32.94 -17.28 11.55
CA CYS A 6 31.72 -16.50 11.48
C CYS A 6 31.77 -15.71 10.16
N PHE A 7 30.84 -16.01 9.26
CA PHE A 7 30.58 -15.12 8.13
C PHE A 7 30.32 -13.75 8.71
N LEU A 8 31.26 -12.82 8.49
CA LEU A 8 31.12 -11.44 8.90
C LEU A 8 30.04 -10.85 8.00
N ILE A 9 28.78 -10.92 8.45
CA ILE A 9 27.63 -10.45 7.70
C ILE A 9 27.87 -8.96 7.41
N ASP A 10 27.89 -8.61 6.12
CA ASP A 10 27.97 -7.21 5.70
C ASP A 10 26.73 -6.48 6.23
N PHE A 11 26.94 -5.51 7.11
CA PHE A 11 25.88 -4.73 7.73
C PHE A 11 25.06 -3.96 6.67
N ARG A 12 25.64 -3.67 5.51
CA ARG A 12 24.94 -3.08 4.35
C ARG A 12 23.84 -4.00 3.84
N LEU A 13 24.09 -5.31 3.78
CA LEU A 13 23.10 -6.28 3.33
C LEU A 13 21.94 -6.37 4.32
N VAL A 14 22.21 -6.33 5.63
CA VAL A 14 21.18 -6.30 6.67
C VAL A 14 20.29 -5.06 6.53
N ILE A 15 20.91 -3.89 6.32
CA ILE A 15 20.21 -2.62 6.10
C ILE A 15 19.34 -2.66 4.85
N ILE A 16 19.87 -3.17 3.72
CA ILE A 16 19.14 -3.30 2.46
C ILE A 16 17.93 -4.21 2.64
N ILE A 17 18.10 -5.36 3.28
CA ILE A 17 16.99 -6.29 3.52
C ILE A 17 15.92 -5.66 4.40
N LYS A 18 16.30 -4.99 5.49
CA LYS A 18 15.35 -4.28 6.36
C LYS A 18 14.59 -3.19 5.59
N GLY A 19 15.30 -2.38 4.81
CA GLY A 19 14.69 -1.33 4.01
C GLY A 19 13.73 -1.87 2.96
N ALA A 20 14.13 -2.94 2.26
CA ALA A 20 13.32 -3.60 1.24
C ALA A 20 12.07 -4.25 1.84
N LEU A 21 12.18 -4.85 3.02
CA LEU A 21 11.06 -5.49 3.70
C LEU A 21 10.00 -4.46 4.13
N ILE A 22 10.41 -3.37 4.79
CA ILE A 22 9.48 -2.30 5.19
C ILE A 22 8.85 -1.65 3.96
N SER A 23 9.66 -1.40 2.93
CA SER A 23 9.22 -0.85 1.66
C SER A 23 8.16 -1.72 0.98
N SER A 24 8.37 -3.03 0.96
CA SER A 24 7.45 -4.02 0.38
C SER A 24 6.11 -4.07 1.12
N VAL A 25 6.13 -4.02 2.46
CA VAL A 25 4.90 -3.97 3.26
C VAL A 25 4.11 -2.68 2.96
N CYS A 26 4.81 -1.54 2.92
CA CYS A 26 4.17 -0.26 2.60
C CYS A 26 3.61 -0.23 1.17
N SER A 27 4.31 -0.81 0.20
CA SER A 27 3.82 -0.85 -1.19
C SER A 27 2.61 -1.76 -1.32
N ALA A 28 2.62 -2.93 -0.68
CA ALA A 28 1.46 -3.83 -0.62
C ALA A 28 0.23 -3.13 -0.04
N HIS A 29 0.38 -2.40 1.06
CA HIS A 29 -0.71 -1.65 1.67
C HIS A 29 -1.31 -0.59 0.72
N HIS A 30 -0.45 0.20 0.06
CA HIS A 30 -0.92 1.20 -0.91
C HIS A 30 -1.67 0.57 -2.08
N ILE A 31 -1.22 -0.58 -2.58
CA ILE A 31 -1.90 -1.31 -3.66
C ILE A 31 -3.31 -1.73 -3.21
N ILE A 32 -3.45 -2.22 -1.97
CA ILE A 32 -4.74 -2.60 -1.41
C ILE A 32 -5.69 -1.39 -1.33
N VAL A 33 -5.20 -0.23 -0.87
CA VAL A 33 -6.00 1.00 -0.84
C VAL A 33 -6.47 1.40 -2.23
N VAL A 34 -5.59 1.29 -3.23
CA VAL A 34 -5.91 1.61 -4.63
C VAL A 34 -6.97 0.66 -5.18
N LEU A 35 -6.82 -0.64 -4.99
CA LEU A 35 -7.80 -1.64 -5.39
C LEU A 35 -9.15 -1.41 -4.69
N SER A 36 -9.12 -1.02 -3.41
CA SER A 36 -10.33 -0.66 -2.65
C SER A 36 -11.04 0.54 -3.26
N LEU A 37 -10.31 1.60 -3.65
CA LEU A 37 -10.90 2.77 -4.31
C LEU A 37 -11.48 2.43 -5.69
N GLU A 38 -10.82 1.56 -6.45
CA GLU A 38 -11.33 1.10 -7.75
C GLU A 38 -12.64 0.32 -7.61
N ARG A 39 -12.72 -0.58 -6.63
CA ARG A 39 -13.96 -1.32 -6.33
C ARG A 39 -15.06 -0.43 -5.78
N LEU A 40 -14.72 0.53 -4.94
CA LEU A 40 -15.67 1.51 -4.44
C LEU A 40 -16.26 2.30 -5.60
N TYR A 41 -15.41 2.76 -6.52
CA TYR A 41 -15.82 3.48 -7.70
C TYR A 41 -16.72 2.62 -8.62
N SER A 42 -16.37 1.36 -8.85
CA SER A 42 -17.18 0.43 -9.64
C SER A 42 -18.54 0.12 -8.99
N SER A 43 -18.60 0.18 -7.66
CA SER A 43 -19.83 -0.03 -6.89
C SER A 43 -20.76 1.20 -6.90
N ILE A 44 -20.21 2.42 -6.89
CA ILE A 44 -20.99 3.66 -6.90
C ILE A 44 -21.49 3.98 -8.32
N TYR A 45 -20.64 3.81 -9.33
CA TYR A 45 -20.94 4.20 -10.72
C TYR A 45 -20.74 3.05 -11.71
N PRO A 46 -21.47 1.92 -11.60
CA PRO A 46 -21.23 0.72 -12.39
C PRO A 46 -21.33 0.97 -13.91
N ALA A 47 -22.38 1.67 -14.35
CA ALA A 47 -22.60 1.97 -15.77
C ALA A 47 -21.55 2.91 -16.39
N HIS A 48 -20.95 3.77 -15.57
CA HIS A 48 -19.84 4.61 -16.02
C HIS A 48 -18.52 3.84 -16.00
N PHE A 49 -18.31 3.02 -14.96
CA PHE A 49 -17.17 2.12 -14.87
C PHE A 49 -17.11 1.22 -16.11
N GLU A 50 -18.18 0.53 -16.47
CA GLU A 50 -18.22 -0.33 -17.67
C GLU A 50 -17.73 0.40 -18.95
N LYS A 51 -18.11 1.67 -19.12
CA LYS A 51 -17.79 2.46 -20.32
C LYS A 51 -16.38 3.06 -20.31
N TYR A 52 -15.83 3.39 -19.15
CA TYR A 52 -14.61 4.23 -19.04
C TYR A 52 -13.50 3.66 -18.14
N SER A 53 -13.77 2.56 -17.42
CA SER A 53 -13.02 2.05 -16.27
C SER A 53 -11.51 1.92 -16.48
N ASN A 54 -11.08 1.39 -17.62
CA ASN A 54 -9.69 0.95 -17.73
C ASN A 54 -8.67 2.06 -18.03
N ARG A 55 -9.09 3.26 -18.43
CA ARG A 55 -8.14 4.28 -18.91
C ARG A 55 -7.97 5.46 -17.95
N LEU A 56 -9.06 6.02 -17.45
CA LEU A 56 -9.00 7.26 -16.65
C LEU A 56 -8.57 7.01 -15.20
N LEU A 57 -9.06 5.94 -14.56
CA LEU A 57 -8.64 5.61 -13.21
C LEU A 57 -7.22 5.05 -13.20
N ALA A 58 -6.89 4.14 -14.13
CA ALA A 58 -5.53 3.64 -14.31
C ALA A 58 -4.53 4.76 -14.65
N SER A 59 -4.91 5.73 -15.49
CA SER A 59 -4.07 6.91 -15.77
C SER A 59 -4.02 7.90 -14.61
N PHE A 60 -5.10 8.13 -13.86
CA PHE A 60 -5.08 9.00 -12.68
C PHE A 60 -4.22 8.40 -11.58
N LEU A 61 -4.35 7.11 -11.29
CA LEU A 61 -3.51 6.37 -10.35
C LEU A 61 -2.08 6.27 -10.84
N ALA A 62 -1.86 6.04 -12.13
CA ALA A 62 -0.54 6.10 -12.72
C ALA A 62 0.01 7.52 -12.64
N ILE A 63 -0.76 8.60 -12.82
CA ILE A 63 -0.31 9.99 -12.69
C ILE A 63 -0.05 10.36 -11.24
N CYS A 64 -0.83 9.88 -10.27
CA CYS A 64 -0.53 10.08 -8.84
C CYS A 64 0.75 9.34 -8.44
N ALA A 65 0.90 8.08 -8.87
CA ALA A 65 2.12 7.31 -8.66
C ALA A 65 3.32 7.91 -9.42
N VAL A 66 3.12 8.35 -10.67
CA VAL A 66 4.13 8.94 -11.56
C VAL A 66 4.46 10.38 -11.19
N ARG A 67 3.55 11.19 -10.63
CA ARG A 67 3.86 12.53 -10.11
C ARG A 67 4.61 12.43 -8.78
N ALA A 68 4.36 11.38 -8.00
CA ALA A 68 5.17 11.05 -6.83
C ALA A 68 6.54 10.48 -7.21
N THR A 69 6.68 9.80 -8.36
CA THR A 69 7.95 9.24 -8.84
C THR A 69 8.69 10.06 -9.91
N LEU A 70 8.08 11.09 -10.51
CA LEU A 70 8.69 12.04 -11.46
C LEU A 70 9.55 13.09 -10.74
N THR A 71 10.34 12.63 -9.78
CA THR A 71 11.76 12.95 -9.74
C THR A 71 12.60 12.03 -10.64
N GLY A 72 12.03 11.04 -11.34
CA GLY A 72 12.66 10.45 -12.54
C GLY A 72 12.21 9.04 -12.96
N VAL A 73 11.82 8.95 -14.24
CA VAL A 73 11.88 7.80 -15.19
C VAL A 73 10.57 7.02 -15.48
N LYS A 74 10.34 6.83 -16.79
CA LYS A 74 9.16 6.24 -17.46
C LYS A 74 9.45 4.82 -17.98
N PHE A 75 8.71 3.78 -17.59
CA PHE A 75 8.56 2.53 -18.38
C PHE A 75 7.40 1.64 -17.92
N PHE A 76 6.35 1.46 -18.74
CA PHE A 76 5.06 0.85 -18.34
C PHE A 76 5.02 -0.67 -18.49
N VAL A 77 4.91 -1.36 -17.35
CA VAL A 77 3.98 -2.44 -16.92
C VAL A 77 4.54 -2.92 -15.57
N ASN A 78 3.72 -3.03 -14.52
CA ASN A 78 4.14 -3.17 -13.11
C ASN A 78 4.81 -1.94 -12.46
N ILE A 79 4.76 -0.75 -13.09
CA ILE A 79 5.28 0.50 -12.50
C ILE A 79 4.70 0.71 -11.12
N GLN A 80 3.39 0.57 -10.90
CA GLN A 80 2.80 0.93 -9.62
C GLN A 80 3.44 0.18 -8.45
N ILE A 81 3.71 -1.11 -8.59
CA ILE A 81 4.35 -1.94 -7.56
C ILE A 81 5.82 -1.57 -7.42
N ILE A 82 6.55 -1.45 -8.53
CA ILE A 82 7.97 -1.12 -8.54
C ILE A 82 8.22 0.32 -8.06
N SER A 83 7.33 1.25 -8.39
CA SER A 83 7.42 2.68 -8.09
C SER A 83 6.98 2.97 -6.67
N THR A 84 5.93 2.32 -6.17
CA THR A 84 5.58 2.39 -4.75
C THR A 84 6.68 1.74 -3.91
N SER A 85 7.22 0.60 -4.33
CA SER A 85 8.35 -0.04 -3.62
C SER A 85 9.61 0.83 -3.69
N PHE A 86 9.95 1.40 -4.84
CA PHE A 86 11.11 2.29 -4.98
C PHE A 86 10.93 3.60 -4.21
N TYR A 87 9.72 4.17 -4.19
CA TYR A 87 9.38 5.35 -3.38
C TYR A 87 9.49 5.04 -1.88
N THR A 88 8.85 3.97 -1.43
CA THR A 88 8.90 3.59 -0.02
C THR A 88 10.34 3.26 0.37
N PHE A 89 11.11 2.62 -0.50
CA PHE A 89 12.54 2.37 -0.28
C PHE A 89 13.37 3.66 -0.23
N SER A 90 13.14 4.62 -1.14
CA SER A 90 13.78 5.94 -1.14
C SER A 90 13.46 6.69 0.15
N PHE A 91 12.19 6.73 0.55
CA PHE A 91 11.76 7.36 1.80
C PHE A 91 12.39 6.67 3.02
N VAL A 92 12.37 5.34 3.04
CA VAL A 92 12.93 4.50 4.11
C VAL A 92 14.44 4.64 4.25
N THR A 93 15.12 4.95 3.14
CA THR A 93 16.57 5.12 3.08
C THR A 93 17.02 6.59 3.11
N GLY A 94 16.12 7.54 3.38
CA GLY A 94 16.44 8.96 3.42
C GLY A 94 16.98 9.46 2.08
N ASN A 95 16.27 9.16 0.99
CA ASN A 95 16.71 9.40 -0.39
C ASN A 95 18.06 8.75 -0.72
N PHE A 96 18.25 7.50 -0.32
CA PHE A 96 19.50 6.76 -0.52
C PHE A 96 20.73 7.38 0.18
N GLN A 97 20.56 8.36 1.08
CA GLN A 97 21.68 8.92 1.86
C GLN A 97 22.31 7.90 2.81
N LEU A 98 21.58 6.82 3.12
CA LEU A 98 22.06 5.67 3.87
C LEU A 98 23.30 4.97 3.27
N PHE A 99 23.58 5.20 1.99
CA PHE A 99 24.69 4.56 1.26
C PHE A 99 25.97 5.41 1.22
N TYR A 100 25.93 6.67 1.68
CA TYR A 100 27.04 7.61 1.48
C TYR A 100 27.90 7.84 2.72
N GLU A 101 27.36 8.10 3.92
CA GLU A 101 28.19 8.40 5.12
C GLU A 101 27.65 7.88 6.47
N HIS A 102 26.35 7.58 6.60
CA HIS A 102 25.76 7.08 7.84
C HIS A 102 24.98 5.77 7.58
N TYR A 103 25.51 4.64 8.09
CA TYR A 103 24.88 3.31 8.01
C TYR A 103 23.71 3.16 9.00
N VAL A 104 22.78 4.12 8.99
CA VAL A 104 21.68 4.16 9.95
C VAL A 104 20.39 4.28 9.16
N THR A 105 19.55 3.24 9.23
CA THR A 105 18.20 3.26 8.68
C THR A 105 17.40 4.40 9.31
N VAL A 106 16.54 5.10 8.55
CA VAL A 106 15.64 6.14 9.08
C VAL A 106 14.77 5.60 10.23
N PHE A 107 14.57 4.28 10.28
CA PHE A 107 13.84 3.54 11.32
C PHE A 107 14.65 3.22 12.59
N ASN A 108 15.89 3.68 12.70
CA ASN A 108 16.64 3.53 13.94
C ASN A 108 16.38 4.75 14.82
N GLU A 109 15.42 4.61 15.73
CA GLU A 109 15.02 5.66 16.68
C GLU A 109 16.16 6.09 17.61
N ARG A 110 17.19 5.23 17.79
CA ARG A 110 18.37 5.53 18.60
C ARG A 110 19.28 6.61 18.03
N VAL A 111 19.00 7.10 16.82
CA VAL A 111 19.77 8.16 16.18
C VAL A 111 19.03 9.48 16.27
N GLU A 112 19.67 10.45 16.91
CA GLU A 112 19.18 11.81 17.06
C GLU A 112 18.89 12.41 15.67
N GLY A 113 17.63 12.86 15.46
CA GLY A 113 17.13 13.35 14.17
C GLY A 113 16.21 12.38 13.42
N ASN A 114 16.31 11.06 13.65
CA ASN A 114 15.45 10.07 12.99
C ASN A 114 14.11 9.86 13.71
N ALA A 115 14.05 10.11 15.02
CA ALA A 115 12.86 9.89 15.84
C ALA A 115 11.63 10.65 15.31
N GLN A 116 11.78 11.92 14.90
CA GLN A 116 10.67 12.70 14.35
C GLN A 116 10.18 12.14 13.01
N THR A 117 11.10 11.74 12.13
CA THR A 117 10.76 11.17 10.82
C THR A 117 10.07 9.83 10.97
N PHE A 118 10.53 9.00 11.90
CA PHE A 118 9.92 7.72 12.25
C PHE A 118 8.51 7.92 12.83
N SER A 119 8.33 8.84 13.77
CA SER A 119 7.01 9.18 14.33
C SER A 119 6.02 9.66 13.26
N ASN A 120 6.44 10.59 12.39
CA ASN A 120 5.63 11.07 11.28
C ASN A 120 5.21 9.93 10.33
N PHE A 121 6.12 8.99 10.06
CA PHE A 121 5.82 7.81 9.26
C PHE A 121 4.80 6.89 9.93
N LEU A 122 4.94 6.60 11.24
CA LEU A 122 3.98 5.77 11.98
C LEU A 122 2.59 6.40 11.99
N ILE A 123 2.50 7.73 12.16
CA ILE A 123 1.23 8.47 12.09
C ILE A 123 0.63 8.34 10.68
N PHE A 124 1.42 8.55 9.63
CA PHE A 124 0.94 8.42 8.25
C PHE A 124 0.42 7.00 7.95
N MET A 125 1.17 5.97 8.34
CA MET A 125 0.74 4.57 8.17
C MET A 125 -0.54 4.28 8.95
N THR A 126 -0.66 4.79 10.17
CA THR A 126 -1.89 4.64 10.98
C THR A 126 -3.09 5.27 10.29
N ILE A 127 -2.95 6.50 9.78
CA ILE A 127 -4.01 7.19 9.02
C ILE A 127 -4.39 6.40 7.77
N SER A 128 -3.41 5.89 7.02
CA SER A 128 -3.64 5.07 5.83
C SER A 128 -4.40 3.78 6.17
N CYS A 129 -4.05 3.12 7.26
CA CYS A 129 -4.74 1.91 7.72
C CYS A 129 -6.19 2.20 8.14
N VAL A 130 -6.43 3.29 8.88
CA VAL A 130 -7.78 3.73 9.25
C VAL A 130 -8.62 4.05 8.00
N LEU A 131 -8.03 4.73 7.02
CA LEU A 131 -8.67 4.99 5.74
C LEU A 131 -9.02 3.68 5.01
N SER A 132 -8.09 2.71 4.97
CA SER A 132 -8.32 1.42 4.33
C SER A 132 -9.47 0.64 5.00
N ILE A 133 -9.55 0.64 6.33
CA ILE A 133 -10.66 0.04 7.07
C ILE A 133 -11.98 0.75 6.76
N ALA A 134 -11.98 2.09 6.71
CA ALA A 134 -13.17 2.85 6.35
C ALA A 134 -13.65 2.52 4.93
N LEU A 135 -12.74 2.43 3.96
CA LEU A 135 -13.05 2.01 2.59
C LEU A 135 -13.63 0.59 2.56
N LEU A 136 -13.06 -0.34 3.31
CA LEU A 136 -13.56 -1.71 3.42
C LEU A 136 -14.98 -1.76 3.99
N CYS A 137 -15.26 -0.97 5.03
CA CYS A 137 -16.60 -0.87 5.61
C CYS A 137 -17.61 -0.30 4.61
N VAL A 138 -17.22 0.73 3.86
CA VAL A 138 -18.08 1.32 2.82
C VAL A 138 -18.32 0.33 1.67
N ASP A 139 -17.27 -0.36 1.21
CA ASP A 139 -17.37 -1.40 0.17
C ASP A 139 -18.33 -2.52 0.61
N PHE A 140 -18.19 -3.00 1.86
CA PHE A 140 -19.07 -4.01 2.43
C PHE A 140 -20.52 -3.51 2.50
N TYR A 141 -20.73 -2.30 3.00
CA TYR A 141 -22.06 -1.70 3.08
C TYR A 141 -22.73 -1.58 1.70
N LEU A 142 -22.02 -1.05 0.71
CA LEU A 142 -22.55 -0.84 -0.64
C LEU A 142 -22.86 -2.16 -1.36
N ASN A 143 -22.05 -3.20 -1.16
CA ASN A 143 -22.19 -4.46 -1.91
C ASN A 143 -23.11 -5.48 -1.23
N PHE A 144 -23.23 -5.48 0.10
CA PHE A 144 -23.98 -6.49 0.85
C PHE A 144 -25.21 -5.95 1.57
N VAL A 145 -25.17 -4.72 2.10
CA VAL A 145 -26.24 -4.18 2.96
C VAL A 145 -27.23 -3.32 2.16
N ARG A 146 -26.72 -2.50 1.23
CA ARG A 146 -27.55 -1.56 0.45
C ARG A 146 -28.58 -2.31 -0.40
N ARG A 147 -29.86 -1.98 -0.20
CA ARG A 147 -30.96 -2.48 -1.06
C ARG A 147 -30.80 -1.95 -2.48
N ARG A 148 -30.99 -2.84 -3.45
CA ARG A 148 -30.84 -2.55 -4.88
C ARG A 148 -32.15 -2.02 -5.45
N VAL A 149 -32.05 -1.06 -6.37
CA VAL A 149 -33.18 -0.57 -7.18
C VAL A 149 -33.59 -1.65 -8.16
N ALA A 150 -34.89 -1.90 -8.33
CA ALA A 150 -35.41 -3.01 -9.13
C ALA A 150 -35.11 -2.86 -10.65
N ASP A 151 -34.98 -1.63 -11.14
CA ASP A 151 -34.86 -1.33 -12.57
C ASP A 151 -33.40 -1.18 -13.04
N MET A 152 -32.54 -2.15 -12.72
CA MET A 152 -31.16 -2.17 -13.23
C MET A 152 -31.04 -2.92 -14.55
N SER A 153 -30.14 -2.47 -15.42
CA SER A 153 -29.79 -3.21 -16.63
C SER A 153 -29.10 -4.54 -16.28
N LEU A 154 -29.22 -5.53 -17.17
CA LEU A 154 -28.61 -6.85 -17.00
C LEU A 154 -27.09 -6.75 -16.78
N ALA A 155 -26.40 -5.90 -17.54
CA ALA A 155 -24.96 -5.67 -17.43
C ALA A 155 -24.56 -5.16 -16.03
N VAL A 156 -25.29 -4.16 -15.51
CA VAL A 156 -25.06 -3.62 -14.15
C VAL A 156 -25.33 -4.69 -13.09
N SER A 157 -26.37 -5.50 -13.25
CA SER A 157 -26.68 -6.59 -12.32
C SER A 157 -25.57 -7.65 -12.26
N TYR A 158 -24.98 -7.98 -13.41
CA TYR A 158 -23.86 -8.91 -13.53
C TYR A 158 -22.62 -8.35 -12.83
N GLN A 159 -22.29 -7.08 -13.09
CA GLN A 159 -21.15 -6.40 -12.48
C GLN A 159 -21.23 -6.38 -10.95
N PHE A 160 -22.42 -6.18 -10.37
CA PHE A 160 -22.60 -6.29 -8.93
C PHE A 160 -22.43 -7.71 -8.39
N GLY A 161 -22.79 -8.73 -9.16
CA GLY A 161 -22.54 -10.13 -8.82
C GLY A 161 -21.05 -10.45 -8.81
N GLU A 162 -20.33 -9.96 -9.81
CA GLU A 162 -18.88 -10.10 -9.94
C GLU A 162 -18.14 -9.35 -8.83
N ASN A 163 -18.46 -8.07 -8.59
CA ASN A 163 -17.89 -7.29 -7.50
C ASN A 163 -18.06 -7.98 -6.14
N ARG A 164 -19.25 -8.54 -5.87
CA ARG A 164 -19.49 -9.28 -4.62
C ARG A 164 -18.60 -10.51 -4.50
N ARG A 165 -18.42 -11.25 -5.59
CA ARG A 165 -17.53 -12.43 -5.62
C ARG A 165 -16.07 -12.02 -5.40
N VAL A 166 -15.61 -10.97 -6.06
CA VAL A 166 -14.26 -10.43 -5.90
C VAL A 166 -14.03 -9.97 -4.46
N ILE A 167 -14.97 -9.23 -3.87
CA ILE A 167 -14.88 -8.78 -2.48
C ILE A 167 -14.79 -9.98 -1.53
N LEU A 168 -15.62 -11.02 -1.70
CA LEU A 168 -15.55 -12.19 -0.82
C LEU A 168 -14.19 -12.91 -0.86
N ILE A 169 -13.52 -12.90 -2.02
CA ILE A 169 -12.19 -13.50 -2.18
C ILE A 169 -11.12 -12.62 -1.52
N LEU A 170 -11.19 -11.30 -1.69
CA LEU A 170 -10.17 -10.36 -1.22
C LEU A 170 -10.34 -9.95 0.24
N LEU A 171 -11.55 -9.95 0.77
CA LEU A 171 -11.89 -9.53 2.12
C LEU A 171 -10.99 -10.14 3.21
N PRO A 172 -10.75 -11.48 3.27
CA PRO A 172 -9.88 -12.03 4.30
C PRO A 172 -8.43 -11.55 4.17
N ILE A 173 -7.94 -11.35 2.95
CA ILE A 173 -6.58 -10.86 2.69
C ILE A 173 -6.46 -9.40 3.15
N GLU A 174 -7.43 -8.57 2.80
CA GLU A 174 -7.45 -7.15 3.17
C GLU A 174 -7.61 -6.96 4.67
N ILE A 175 -8.46 -7.74 5.34
CA ILE A 175 -8.60 -7.68 6.81
C ILE A 175 -7.29 -8.04 7.48
N VAL A 176 -6.62 -9.12 7.05
CA VAL A 176 -5.35 -9.53 7.66
C VAL A 176 -4.26 -8.49 7.42
N ASP A 177 -4.12 -7.99 6.19
CA ASP A 177 -3.13 -6.96 5.87
C ASP A 177 -3.39 -5.66 6.65
N THR A 178 -4.62 -5.16 6.64
CA THR A 178 -4.97 -3.90 7.34
C THR A 178 -4.83 -4.02 8.85
N LEU A 179 -5.19 -5.16 9.45
CA LEU A 179 -5.02 -5.38 10.89
C LEU A 179 -3.53 -5.47 11.26
N LEU A 180 -2.73 -6.22 10.50
CA LEU A 180 -1.28 -6.31 10.75
C LEU A 180 -0.61 -4.95 10.61
N ASN A 181 -0.95 -4.20 9.56
CA ASN A 181 -0.41 -2.87 9.30
C ASN A 181 -0.93 -1.79 10.27
N LEU A 182 -2.06 -2.01 10.96
CA LEU A 182 -2.56 -1.13 12.02
C LEU A 182 -1.96 -1.46 13.38
N ILE A 183 -1.91 -2.75 13.75
CA ILE A 183 -1.41 -3.18 15.07
C ILE A 183 0.07 -2.82 15.23
N THR A 184 0.86 -2.98 14.16
CA THR A 184 2.32 -2.73 14.20
C THR A 184 2.66 -1.28 14.57
N PRO A 185 2.19 -0.23 13.87
CA PRO A 185 2.49 1.15 14.24
C PRO A 185 1.84 1.55 15.56
N VAL A 186 0.63 1.07 15.88
CA VAL A 186 -0.01 1.36 17.18
C VAL A 186 0.82 0.79 18.33
N ALA A 187 1.30 -0.45 18.20
CA ALA A 187 2.19 -1.05 19.19
C ALA A 187 3.50 -0.29 19.35
N LEU A 188 4.07 0.21 18.24
CA LEU A 188 5.30 1.01 18.23
C LEU A 188 5.11 2.43 18.77
N ILE A 189 3.91 3.01 18.71
CA ILE A 189 3.62 4.33 19.31
C ILE A 189 3.39 4.21 20.83
N LEU A 190 2.86 3.07 21.29
CA LEU A 190 2.56 2.84 22.71
C LEU A 190 3.77 2.41 23.54
N TYR A 191 4.82 1.87 22.90
CA TYR A 191 6.07 1.44 23.52
C TYR A 191 7.13 2.55 23.46
#